data_AF-A0A1G6G564-F1
#
_entry.id   AF-A0A1G6G564-F1
#
_cell.length_a   1.000
_cell.length_b   1.000
_cell.length_c   1.000
_cell.angle_alpha   90.00
_cell.angle_beta   90.00
_cell.angle_gamma   90.00
#
_symmetry.space_group_name_H-M   'P 1'
#
loop_
_entity.id
_entity.type
_entity.pdbx_description
1 polymer ?
#
loop_
_entity_poly.entity_id
_entity_poly.type
_entity_poly.pdbx_seq_one_letter_code
_entity_poly.pdbx_strand_id
1 'polypeptide(L)'
;MDTKRNQTLEEIEENKIVSEHYQNRIKLIKELLNTSQLATVELCVHINISEASYYRYINFTSYMKAAIFIHACIFLKQYIESHHIPYTQEEKRLIKTLDLFQISSNSNLNCN
;
A
#
# COMPACT_ATOMS: atom_id res chain seq x y z
N MET A 1 -19.88 14.56 -28.52
CA MET A 1 -18.51 14.94 -28.90
C MET A 1 -17.63 14.68 -27.70
N ASP A 2 -16.87 13.61 -27.73
CA ASP A 2 -15.77 13.42 -26.77
C ASP A 2 -14.61 14.29 -27.21
N THR A 3 -14.50 15.47 -26.62
CA THR A 3 -13.35 16.35 -26.85
C THR A 3 -12.16 15.75 -26.12
N LYS A 4 -11.37 14.95 -26.84
CA LYS A 4 -10.10 14.39 -26.35
C LYS A 4 -9.15 15.56 -26.08
N ARG A 5 -9.05 15.98 -24.81
CA ARG A 5 -8.11 17.03 -24.38
C ARG A 5 -6.68 16.49 -24.57
N ASN A 6 -5.85 17.22 -25.30
CA ASN A 6 -4.42 16.92 -25.37
C ASN A 6 -3.80 17.26 -24.02
N GLN A 7 -3.15 16.28 -23.40
CA GLN A 7 -2.43 16.46 -22.14
C GLN A 7 -1.08 17.15 -22.40
N THR A 8 -0.61 17.96 -21.46
CA THR A 8 0.76 18.50 -21.51
C THR A 8 1.77 17.41 -21.14
N LEU A 9 3.06 17.58 -21.50
CA LEU A 9 4.11 16.64 -21.10
C LEU A 9 4.23 16.53 -19.56
N GLU A 10 4.01 17.63 -18.86
CA GLU A 10 4.00 17.69 -17.39
C GLU A 10 2.84 16.87 -16.81
N GLU A 11 1.62 17.04 -17.34
CA GLU A 11 0.46 16.23 -16.92
C GLU A 11 0.68 14.73 -17.18
N ILE A 12 1.36 14.36 -18.27
CA ILE A 12 1.68 12.96 -18.57
C ILE A 12 2.66 12.39 -17.53
N GLU A 13 3.71 13.13 -17.19
CA GLU A 13 4.69 12.67 -16.20
C GLU A 13 4.10 12.61 -14.79
N GLU A 14 3.28 13.58 -14.39
CA GLU A 14 2.55 13.55 -13.12
C GLU A 14 1.62 12.33 -13.03
N ASN A 15 0.84 12.05 -14.08
CA ASN A 15 -0.05 10.89 -14.12
C ASN A 15 0.72 9.57 -14.03
N LYS A 16 1.91 9.49 -14.64
CA LYS A 16 2.79 8.33 -14.54
C LYS A 16 3.29 8.13 -13.11
N ILE A 17 3.74 9.19 -12.44
CA ILE A 17 4.17 9.14 -11.04
C ILE A 17 3.02 8.70 -10.13
N VAL A 18 1.82 9.27 -10.30
CA VAL A 18 0.63 8.90 -9.53
C VAL A 18 0.24 7.44 -9.76
N SER A 19 0.27 6.98 -11.02
CA SER A 19 -0.03 5.60 -11.38
C SER A 19 0.98 4.62 -10.79
N GLU A 20 2.28 4.90 -10.91
CA GLU A 20 3.34 4.07 -10.35
C GLU A 20 3.23 4.00 -8.82
N HIS A 21 2.98 5.12 -8.16
CA HIS A 21 2.76 5.17 -6.72
C HIS A 21 1.57 4.31 -6.30
N TYR A 22 0.45 4.37 -7.03
CA TYR A 22 -0.72 3.53 -6.76
C TYR A 22 -0.44 2.05 -6.98
N GLN A 23 0.25 1.69 -8.07
CA GLN A 23 0.65 0.31 -8.36
C GLN A 23 1.57 -0.24 -7.27
N ASN A 24 2.53 0.54 -6.79
CA ASN A 24 3.42 0.13 -5.70
C ASN A 24 2.66 -0.13 -4.41
N ARG A 25 1.62 0.66 -4.09
CA ARG A 25 0.75 0.41 -2.92
C ARG A 25 0.04 -0.94 -3.00
N ILE A 26 -0.59 -1.22 -4.14
CA ILE A 26 -1.28 -2.50 -4.35
C ILE A 26 -0.29 -3.66 -4.34
N LYS A 27 0.88 -3.49 -4.97
CA LYS A 27 1.94 -4.50 -4.95
C LYS A 27 2.39 -4.80 -3.52
N LEU A 28 2.65 -3.78 -2.70
CA LEU A 28 3.09 -3.99 -1.33
C LEU A 28 2.08 -4.80 -0.50
N ILE A 29 0.78 -4.50 -0.59
CA ILE A 29 -0.25 -5.29 0.12
C ILE A 29 -0.21 -6.76 -0.32
N LYS A 30 -0.07 -7.02 -1.62
CA LYS A 30 -0.04 -8.40 -2.15
C LYS A 30 1.20 -9.15 -1.66
N GLU A 31 2.37 -8.52 -1.70
CA GLU A 31 3.63 -9.12 -1.20
C GLU A 31 3.53 -9.41 0.30
N LEU A 32 3.15 -8.42 1.12
CA LEU A 32 3.02 -8.58 2.56
C LEU A 32 1.99 -9.65 2.94
N LEU A 33 0.84 -9.69 2.25
CA LEU A 33 -0.18 -10.71 2.51
C LEU A 33 0.36 -12.11 2.17
N ASN A 34 1.04 -12.25 1.04
CA ASN A 34 1.67 -13.51 0.65
C ASN A 34 2.74 -13.96 1.66
N THR A 35 3.61 -13.06 2.11
CA THR A 35 4.64 -13.35 3.11
C THR A 35 4.03 -13.72 4.47
N SER A 36 2.97 -13.03 4.87
CA SER A 36 2.29 -13.29 6.15
C SER A 36 1.58 -14.65 6.20
N GLN A 37 1.25 -15.26 5.05
CA GLN A 37 0.38 -16.45 4.94
C GLN A 37 -1.01 -16.24 5.59
N LEU A 38 -1.39 -14.99 5.88
CA LEU A 38 -2.69 -14.63 6.42
C LEU A 38 -3.76 -14.79 5.33
N ALA A 39 -4.94 -15.29 5.71
CA ALA A 39 -6.04 -15.37 4.75
C ALA A 39 -6.54 -13.97 4.39
N THR A 40 -6.92 -13.78 3.11
CA THR A 40 -7.46 -12.48 2.63
C THR A 40 -8.68 -12.03 3.43
N VAL A 41 -9.53 -12.97 3.84
CA VAL A 41 -10.72 -12.69 4.66
C VAL A 41 -10.36 -12.10 6.02
N GLU A 42 -9.28 -12.57 6.65
CA GLU A 42 -8.83 -12.07 7.96
C GLU A 42 -8.32 -10.63 7.85
N LEU A 43 -7.55 -10.33 6.80
CA LEU A 43 -7.14 -8.95 6.49
C LEU A 43 -8.38 -8.05 6.28
N CYS A 44 -9.35 -8.51 5.49
CA CYS A 44 -10.55 -7.73 5.17
C CYS A 44 -11.38 -7.41 6.42
N VAL A 45 -11.56 -8.40 7.31
CA VAL A 45 -12.23 -8.21 8.61
C VAL A 45 -11.48 -7.17 9.44
N HIS A 46 -10.15 -7.27 9.55
CA HIS A 46 -9.35 -6.36 10.36
C HIS A 46 -9.44 -4.90 9.89
N ILE A 47 -9.35 -4.67 8.57
CA ILE A 47 -9.40 -3.32 8.00
C ILE A 47 -10.82 -2.83 7.70
N ASN A 48 -11.84 -3.59 8.12
CA ASN A 48 -13.25 -3.28 8.00
C ASN A 48 -13.69 -3.00 6.54
N ILE A 49 -13.33 -3.89 5.62
CA ILE A 49 -13.80 -3.88 4.23
C ILE A 49 -14.39 -5.23 3.83
N SER A 50 -15.27 -5.24 2.83
CA SER A 50 -15.69 -6.49 2.19
C SER A 50 -14.56 -7.08 1.32
N GLU A 51 -14.51 -8.42 1.20
CA GLU A 51 -13.61 -9.10 0.25
C GLU A 51 -13.82 -8.60 -1.18
N ALA A 52 -15.08 -8.31 -1.58
CA ALA A 52 -15.39 -7.73 -2.88
C ALA A 52 -14.69 -6.37 -3.10
N SER A 53 -14.60 -5.52 -2.07
CA SER A 53 -13.82 -4.27 -2.14
C SER A 53 -12.34 -4.55 -2.31
N TYR A 54 -11.78 -5.50 -1.54
CA TYR A 54 -10.38 -5.89 -1.68
C TYR A 54 -10.07 -6.34 -3.11
N TYR A 55 -10.87 -7.24 -3.68
CA TYR A 55 -10.68 -7.71 -5.05
C TYR A 55 -10.81 -6.60 -6.10
N ARG A 56 -11.69 -5.62 -5.90
CA ARG A 56 -11.75 -4.43 -6.78
C ARG A 56 -10.47 -3.60 -6.71
N TYR A 57 -9.87 -3.44 -5.53
CA TYR A 57 -8.63 -2.70 -5.36
C TYR A 57 -7.45 -3.41 -6.02
N ILE A 58 -7.26 -4.70 -5.76
CA ILE A 58 -6.10 -5.45 -6.30
C ILE A 58 -6.19 -5.70 -7.81
N ASN A 59 -7.39 -5.63 -8.39
CA ASN A 59 -7.63 -5.71 -9.83
C ASN A 59 -7.74 -4.33 -10.50
N PHE A 60 -7.44 -3.25 -9.78
CA PHE A 60 -7.47 -1.87 -10.30
C PHE A 60 -8.83 -1.42 -10.87
N THR A 61 -9.93 -2.04 -10.45
CA THR A 61 -11.29 -1.63 -10.84
C THR A 61 -11.91 -0.65 -9.85
N SER A 62 -11.22 -0.35 -8.75
CA SER A 62 -11.55 0.74 -7.83
C SER A 62 -10.29 1.28 -7.15
N TYR A 63 -10.36 2.53 -6.71
CA TYR A 63 -9.27 3.17 -5.97
C TYR A 63 -9.32 2.84 -4.48
N MET A 64 -8.21 2.36 -3.93
CA MET A 64 -8.04 2.15 -2.49
C MET A 64 -7.71 3.47 -1.79
N LYS A 65 -8.55 3.86 -0.82
CA LYS A 65 -8.29 5.04 0.01
C LYS A 65 -6.99 4.88 0.79
N ALA A 66 -6.22 5.97 0.93
CA ALA A 66 -4.95 5.97 1.65
C ALA A 66 -5.08 5.46 3.09
N ALA A 67 -6.16 5.78 3.80
CA ALA A 67 -6.40 5.28 5.16
C ALA A 67 -6.55 3.74 5.22
N ILE A 68 -7.24 3.14 4.25
CA ILE A 68 -7.39 1.67 4.15
C ILE A 68 -6.02 1.04 3.87
N PHE A 69 -5.27 1.63 2.95
CA PHE A 69 -3.92 1.20 2.62
C PHE A 69 -2.98 1.22 3.84
N ILE A 70 -2.92 2.34 4.56
CA ILE A 70 -2.08 2.49 5.75
C ILE A 70 -2.49 1.49 6.83
N HIS A 71 -3.79 1.32 7.07
CA HIS A 71 -4.29 0.38 8.06
C HIS A 71 -3.90 -1.07 7.72
N ALA A 72 -4.03 -1.48 6.46
CA ALA A 72 -3.58 -2.79 5.99
C ALA A 72 -2.07 -2.99 6.17
N CYS A 73 -1.25 -2.00 5.82
CA CYS A 73 0.20 -2.08 5.97
C CYS A 73 0.64 -2.19 7.44
N ILE A 74 0.04 -1.41 8.34
CA ILE A 74 0.35 -1.48 9.78
C ILE A 74 0.01 -2.85 10.34
N PHE A 75 -1.19 -3.35 10.03
CA PHE A 75 -1.63 -4.66 10.52
C PHE A 75 -0.74 -5.80 9.99
N LEU A 76 -0.46 -5.82 8.69
CA LEU A 76 0.40 -6.84 8.08
C LEU A 76 1.84 -6.77 8.63
N LYS A 77 2.38 -5.56 8.85
CA LYS A 77 3.68 -5.38 9.51
C LYS A 77 3.68 -5.99 10.90
N GLN A 78 2.71 -5.64 11.73
CA GLN A 78 2.61 -6.15 13.10
C GLN A 78 2.48 -7.68 13.12
N TYR A 79 1.68 -8.23 12.21
CA TYR A 79 1.51 -9.68 12.07
C TYR A 79 2.82 -10.37 11.67
N ILE A 80 3.50 -9.89 10.62
CA ILE A 80 4.77 -10.46 10.15
C ILE A 80 5.82 -10.40 11.26
N GLU A 81 5.92 -9.26 11.96
CA GLU A 81 6.86 -9.06 13.06
C GLU A 81 6.54 -9.97 14.26
N SER A 82 5.27 -10.11 14.66
CA SER A 82 4.88 -10.98 15.77
C SER A 82 5.16 -12.45 15.49
N HIS A 83 5.06 -12.86 14.22
CA HIS A 83 5.35 -14.22 13.76
C HIS A 83 6.82 -14.44 13.36
N HIS A 84 7.67 -13.42 13.52
CA HIS A 84 9.11 -13.49 13.24
C HIS A 84 9.42 -13.91 11.78
N ILE A 85 8.53 -13.56 10.86
CA ILE A 85 8.67 -13.87 9.43
C ILE A 85 9.60 -12.81 8.80
N PRO A 86 10.67 -13.21 8.09
CA PRO A 86 11.58 -12.26 7.48
C PRO A 86 10.97 -11.62 6.23
N TYR A 87 11.07 -10.29 6.13
CA TYR A 87 10.74 -9.58 4.89
C TYR A 87 11.68 -9.94 3.74
N THR A 88 11.10 -10.07 2.55
CA THR A 88 11.79 -10.16 1.27
C THR A 88 12.49 -8.84 0.91
N GLN A 89 13.40 -8.88 -0.08
CA GLN A 89 14.05 -7.67 -0.58
C GLN A 89 13.07 -6.73 -1.29
N GLU A 90 12.07 -7.29 -1.97
CA GLU A 90 11.08 -6.48 -2.69
C GLU A 90 10.16 -5.73 -1.72
N GLU A 91 9.73 -6.36 -0.63
CA GLU A 91 8.98 -5.67 0.42
C GLU A 91 9.80 -4.55 1.06
N LYS A 92 11.06 -4.80 1.39
CA LYS A 92 11.97 -3.77 1.92
C LYS A 92 12.13 -2.59 0.95
N ARG A 93 12.25 -2.87 -0.35
CA ARG A 93 12.32 -1.86 -1.42
C ARG A 93 11.02 -1.05 -1.46
N LEU A 94 9.87 -1.70 -1.53
CA LEU A 94 8.56 -1.06 -1.63
C LEU A 94 8.24 -0.23 -0.37
N ILE A 95 8.51 -0.74 0.82
CA ILE A 95 8.36 -0.03 2.09
C ILE A 95 9.17 1.27 2.08
N LYS A 96 10.42 1.21 1.62
CA LYS A 96 11.30 2.38 1.50
C LYS A 96 10.80 3.36 0.45
N THR A 97 10.39 2.87 -0.72
CA THR A 97 9.86 3.70 -1.83
C THR A 97 8.58 4.43 -1.45
N LEU A 98 7.73 3.81 -0.62
CA LEU A 98 6.45 4.37 -0.20
C LEU A 98 6.54 5.19 1.11
N ASP A 99 7.73 5.27 1.70
CA ASP A 99 8.02 6.01 2.93
C ASP A 99 7.09 5.66 4.11
N LEU A 100 6.63 4.41 4.21
CA LEU A 100 5.49 4.04 5.05
C LEU A 100 5.79 3.98 6.55
N PHE A 101 7.06 3.79 6.92
CA PHE A 101 7.46 3.53 8.31
C PHE A 101 8.56 4.47 8.83
N GLN A 102 8.98 5.48 8.06
CA GLN A 102 9.98 6.45 8.55
C GLN A 102 9.38 7.47 9.55
N ILE A 103 8.06 7.53 9.68
CA ILE A 103 7.39 8.41 10.65
C ILE A 103 7.58 7.94 12.11
N SER A 104 7.99 6.69 12.37
CA SER A 104 8.27 6.23 13.75
C SER A 104 9.69 6.51 14.26
N SER A 105 10.57 7.13 13.45
CA SER A 105 11.94 7.47 13.88
C SER A 105 12.14 8.95 14.23
N ASN A 106 11.14 9.80 14.02
CA ASN A 106 11.20 11.24 14.34
C ASN A 106 10.40 11.67 15.57
N SER A 107 9.83 10.73 16.34
CA SER A 107 9.16 11.04 17.62
C SER A 107 10.08 10.99 18.86
N ASN A 108 11.40 11.07 18.68
CA ASN A 108 12.39 11.22 19.78
C ASN A 108 13.36 12.41 19.56
N LEU A 109 12.92 13.47 18.89
CA LEU A 109 13.61 14.77 18.90
C LEU A 109 12.89 15.74 19.83
N ASN A 110 13.15 15.54 21.13
CA ASN A 110 13.12 16.48 22.26
C ASN A 110 12.52 15.82 23.50
N CYS A 111 13.38 15.21 24.33
CA CYS A 111 13.26 15.25 25.78
C CYS A 111 14.67 15.07 26.36
N ASN A 112 15.12 16.14 27.02
CA ASN A 112 16.36 16.38 27.79
C ASN A 112 17.57 16.90 27.01
#